data_AF-A0A485N9T7-F1
#
_entry.id   AF-A0A485N9T7-F1
#
_cell.length_a   1.000
_cell.length_b   1.000
_cell.length_c   1.000
_cell.angle_alpha   90.00
_cell.angle_beta   90.00
_cell.angle_gamma   90.00
#
_symmetry.space_group_name_H-M   'P 1'
#
loop_
_entity.id
_entity.type
_entity.pdbx_description
1 polymer ?
#
loop_
_entity_poly.entity_id
_entity_poly.type
_entity_poly.pdbx_seq_one_letter_code
_entity_poly.pdbx_strand_id
1 'polypeptide(L)' 'MSVMVSLLTDSLERIVREASRLAHSTKRSTITSKEIQRAVRLLLLREFGKHVVSEATKAVIRYTR' A
#
# COMPACT_ATOMS: atom_id res chain seq x y z
N MET A 1 -23.73 0.81 4.99
CA MET A 1 -22.59 1.54 4.38
C MET A 1 -21.38 1.64 5.30
N SER A 2 -21.55 1.59 6.64
CA SER A 2 -20.46 1.61 7.64
C SER A 2 -19.44 0.48 7.51
N VAL A 3 -19.88 -0.76 7.21
CA VAL A 3 -19.00 -1.94 7.11
C VAL A 3 -17.95 -1.81 6.01
N MET A 4 -18.32 -1.24 4.86
CA MET A 4 -17.36 -1.02 3.76
C MET A 4 -16.32 0.03 4.14
N VAL A 5 -16.75 1.11 4.81
CA VAL A 5 -15.85 2.17 5.28
C VAL A 5 -14.89 1.65 6.33
N SER A 6 -15.36 0.87 7.31
CA SER A 6 -14.49 0.27 8.32
C SER A 6 -13.49 -0.70 7.71
N LEU A 7 -13.91 -1.53 6.74
CA LEU A 7 -13.00 -2.43 6.03
C LEU A 7 -11.86 -1.67 5.33
N LEU A 8 -12.18 -0.54 4.70
CA LEU A 8 -11.18 0.30 4.03
C LEU A 8 -10.21 0.92 5.03
N THR A 9 -10.72 1.48 6.12
CA THR A 9 -9.88 2.09 7.18
C THR A 9 -8.94 1.07 7.80
N ASP A 10 -9.44 -0.10 8.20
CA ASP A 10 -8.64 -1.17 8.81
C ASP A 10 -7.54 -1.68 7.87
N SER A 11 -7.88 -1.80 6.58
CA SER A 11 -6.92 -2.23 5.55
C SER A 11 -5.84 -1.17 5.31
N LEU A 12 -6.22 0.10 5.28
CA LEU A 12 -5.30 1.22 5.09
C LEU A 12 -4.32 1.32 6.27
N GLU A 13 -4.81 1.23 7.50
CA GLU A 13 -3.96 1.25 8.70
C GLU A 13 -2.91 0.14 8.69
N ARG A 14 -3.31 -1.07 8.29
CA ARG A 14 -2.39 -2.20 8.16
C ARG A 14 -1.30 -1.92 7.13
N ILE A 15 -1.66 -1.39 5.95
CA ILE A 15 -0.70 -1.06 4.89
C ILE A 15 0.27 0.02 5.34
N VAL A 16 -0.22 1.11 5.95
CA VAL A 16 0.61 2.23 6.42
C VAL A 16 1.57 1.77 7.52
N ARG A 17 1.09 0.95 8.46
CA ARG A 17 1.92 0.41 9.54
C ARG A 17 3.06 -0.44 8.98
N GLU A 18 2.78 -1.33 8.03
CA GLU A 18 3.81 -2.18 7.45
C GLU A 18 4.76 -1.38 6.54
N ALA A 19 4.27 -0.41 5.78
CA ALA A 19 5.11 0.48 4.98
C ALA A 19 6.05 1.32 5.87
N SER A 20 5.57 1.79 7.02
CA SER A 20 6.40 2.46 8.01
C SER A 20 7.50 1.53 8.53
N ARG A 21 7.18 0.28 8.90
CA ARG A 21 8.20 -0.71 9.31
C ARG A 21 9.24 -0.97 8.22
N LEU A 22 8.82 -1.00 6.95
CA LEU A 22 9.73 -1.14 5.80
C LEU A 22 10.64 0.08 5.61
N ALA A 23 10.14 1.30 5.79
CA ALA A 23 10.96 2.51 5.75
C ALA A 23 12.00 2.52 6.88
N HIS A 24 11.58 2.19 8.11
CA HIS A 24 12.48 2.11 9.26
C HIS A 24 13.55 1.02 9.09
N SER A 25 13.19 -0.15 8.58
CA SER A 25 14.17 -1.23 8.33
C SER A 25 15.20 -0.87 7.27
N THR A 26 14.86 0.03 6.35
CA THR A 26 15.78 0.56 5.32
C THR A 26 16.46 1.87 5.74
N LYS A 27 16.33 2.27 7.01
CA LYS A 27 16.88 3.53 7.57
C LYS A 27 16.43 4.78 6.81
N ARG A 28 15.20 4.78 6.28
CA ARG A 28 14.59 5.92 5.60
C ARG A 28 13.57 6.59 6.50
N SER A 29 13.61 7.92 6.55
CA SER A 29 12.61 8.75 7.23
C SER A 29 11.35 9.00 6.38
N THR A 30 11.45 8.78 5.07
CA THR A 30 10.36 9.01 4.10
C THR A 30 9.81 7.69 3.60
N ILE A 31 8.48 7.51 3.69
CA ILE A 31 7.75 6.41 3.07
C ILE A 31 7.52 6.77 1.60
N THR A 32 8.02 5.95 0.68
CA THR A 32 7.81 6.14 -0.76
C THR A 32 6.80 5.13 -1.31
N SER A 33 6.42 5.28 -2.59
CA SER A 33 5.58 4.30 -3.29
C SER A 33 6.17 2.89 -3.25
N LYS A 34 7.49 2.73 -3.11
CA LYS A 34 8.16 1.43 -3.01
C LYS A 34 7.79 0.69 -1.73
N GLU A 35 7.81 1.37 -0.58
CA GLU A 35 7.44 0.77 0.71
C GLU A 35 5.95 0.44 0.74
N ILE A 36 5.08 1.30 0.18
CA ILE A 36 3.64 1.05 0.05
C ILE A 36 3.38 -0.19 -0.81
N GLN A 37 3.95 -0.27 -2.02
CA GLN A 37 3.76 -1.43 -2.90
C GLN A 37 4.29 -2.73 -2.30
N ARG A 38 5.37 -2.65 -1.51
CA ARG A 38 5.96 -3.81 -0.84
C ARG A 38 5.11 -4.25 0.35
N ALA A 39 4.54 -3.33 1.13
CA ALA A 39 3.55 -3.63 2.17
C ALA A 39 2.29 -4.29 1.59
N VAL A 40 1.76 -3.77 0.47
CA VAL A 40 0.63 -4.36 -0.27
C VAL A 40 0.93 -5.81 -0.68
N ARG A 41 2.12 -6.09 -1.20
CA ARG A 41 2.53 -7.47 -1.58
C ARG A 41 2.71 -8.41 -0.39
N LEU A 42 2.99 -7.89 0.81
CA LEU A 42 3.12 -8.69 2.03
C LEU A 42 1.77 -9.00 2.68
N LEU A 43 0.86 -8.03 2.67
CA LEU A 43 -0.43 -8.12 3.37
C LEU A 43 -1.54 -8.77 2.56
N LEU A 44 -1.40 -8.80 1.23
CA LEU A 44 -2.42 -9.30 0.32
C LEU A 44 -1.99 -10.61 -0.34
N LEU A 45 -2.97 -11.46 -0.65
CA LEU A 45 -2.75 -12.70 -1.40
C LEU A 45 -2.08 -12.40 -2.75
N ARG A 46 -1.23 -13.33 -3.21
CA ARG A 46 -0.32 -13.13 -4.34
C ARG A 46 -0.99 -12.54 -5.58
N GLU A 47 -2.12 -13.12 -6.02
CA GLU A 47 -2.80 -12.64 -7.23
C GLU A 47 -3.49 -11.28 -7.01
N PHE A 48 -4.05 -11.04 -5.82
CA PHE A 48 -4.65 -9.74 -5.50
C PHE A 48 -3.59 -8.63 -5.41
N GLY A 49 -2.45 -8.91 -4.78
CA GLY A 49 -1.34 -7.96 -4.67
C GLY A 49 -0.79 -7.51 -6.03
N LYS A 50 -0.71 -8.41 -7.03
CA LYS A 50 -0.30 -8.06 -8.40
C LYS A 50 -1.26 -7.06 -9.05
N HIS A 51 -2.58 -7.33 -8.96
CA HIS A 51 -3.60 -6.47 -9.54
C HIS A 51 -3.61 -5.09 -8.86
N VAL A 52 -3.56 -5.06 -7.53
CA VAL A 52 -3.53 -3.79 -6.76
C VAL A 52 -2.30 -2.96 -7.12
N VAL A 53 -1.11 -3.57 -7.24
CA VAL A 53 0.10 -2.84 -7.64
C VAL A 53 0.00 -2.31 -9.07
N SER A 54 -0.61 -3.07 -9.99
CA SER A 54 -0.85 -2.62 -11.36
C SER A 54 -1.76 -1.39 -11.41
N GLU A 55 -2.91 -1.44 -10.71
CA GLU A 55 -3.84 -0.31 -10.62
C GLU A 55 -3.21 0.90 -9.93
N ALA A 56 -2.47 0.69 -8.84
CA ALA A 56 -1.74 1.76 -8.16
C ALA A 56 -0.71 2.44 -9.09
N THR A 57 0.00 1.67 -9.92
CA THR A 57 0.97 2.22 -10.87
C THR A 57 0.30 3.07 -11.94
N LYS A 58 -0.85 2.61 -12.48
CA LYS A 58 -1.66 3.39 -13.42
C LYS A 58 -2.15 4.70 -12.79
N ALA A 59 -2.61 4.64 -11.54
CA ALA A 59 -3.08 5.83 -10.81
C ALA A 59 -1.96 6.84 -10.60
N VAL A 60 -0.76 6.40 -10.22
CA VAL A 60 0.41 7.29 -10.08
C VAL A 60 0.77 7.94 -11.40
N ILE A 61 0.81 7.19 -12.50
CA ILE A 61 1.11 7.74 -13.83
C ILE A 61 0.10 8.83 -14.22
N ARG A 62 -1.20 8.59 -13.98
CA ARG A 62 -2.27 9.56 -14.23
C ARG A 62 -2.21 10.79 -13.33
N TYR A 63 -1.69 10.66 -12.12
CA TYR A 63 -1.52 11.79 -11.21
C TYR A 63 -0.31 12.66 -11.60
N THR A 64 0.75 12.04 -12.11
CA THR A 64 1.97 12.73 -12.52
C THR A 64 1.92 13.37 -13.91
N ARG A 65 0.93 13.01 -14.73
CA ARG A 65 0.71 13.55 -16.09
C ARG A 65 -0.49 14.46 -16.08
#